data_AF-A0A3D4V4F9-F1
#
_entry.id   AF-A0A3D4V4F9-F1
#
_cell.length_a   1.000
_cell.length_b   1.000
_cell.length_c   1.000
_cell.angle_alpha   90.00
_cell.angle_beta   90.00
_cell.angle_gamma   90.00
#
_symmetry.space_group_name_H-M   'P 1'
#
loop_
_entity.id
_entity.type
_entity.pdbx_description
1 polymer ?
#
loop_
_entity_poly.entity_id
_entity_poly.type
_entity_poly.pdbx_seq_one_letter_code
_entity_poly.pdbx_strand_id
1 'polypeptide(L)'
;MGGHIYTVASVDGSSHYVFSGYNADGTNANDPSLYVIAGHTYIFDLAYANGSHPFAIRTGGSAAGAGTNLSSSNGGNNLIHISTNGTVTTGTSANAQSSGYLIWKVPHFAANQHASTGDYHYQCTSHAAMFGQIFIMS
;
A
#
# COMPACT_ATOMS: atom_id res chain seq x y z
N MET A 1 17.49 -2.84 -9.99
CA MET A 1 16.17 -3.07 -9.38
C MET A 1 15.18 -2.17 -10.08
N GLY A 2 14.17 -2.74 -10.76
CA GLY A 2 13.10 -1.96 -11.39
C GLY A 2 12.12 -1.46 -10.32
N GLY A 3 11.61 -0.24 -10.48
CA GLY A 3 10.47 0.25 -9.70
C GLY A 3 9.18 -0.07 -10.42
N HIS A 4 8.17 -0.54 -9.67
CA HIS A 4 6.81 -0.74 -10.19
C HIS A 4 5.89 0.32 -9.61
N ILE A 5 4.98 0.86 -10.43
CA ILE A 5 4.03 1.90 -10.01
C ILE A 5 2.62 1.30 -10.04
N TYR A 6 1.91 1.43 -8.91
CA TYR A 6 0.48 1.24 -8.82
C TYR A 6 -0.19 2.62 -8.74
N THR A 7 -1.02 2.96 -9.72
CA THR A 7 -1.80 4.21 -9.69
C THR A 7 -3.14 3.97 -9.01
N VAL A 8 -3.32 4.58 -7.84
CA VAL A 8 -4.59 4.61 -7.10
C VAL A 8 -5.35 5.85 -7.56
N ALA A 9 -6.14 5.69 -8.63
CA ALA A 9 -6.69 6.80 -9.40
C ALA A 9 -7.88 7.49 -8.74
N SER A 10 -8.73 6.73 -8.04
CA SER A 10 -9.93 7.26 -7.38
C SER A 10 -10.32 6.42 -6.17
N VAL A 11 -11.40 6.83 -5.52
CA VAL A 11 -12.09 6.08 -4.46
C VAL A 11 -13.54 5.88 -4.87
N ASP A 12 -14.14 4.76 -4.45
CA ASP A 12 -15.58 4.51 -4.59
C ASP A 12 -16.23 4.57 -3.20
N GLY A 13 -16.77 5.74 -2.90
CA GLY A 13 -17.33 6.07 -1.59
C GLY A 13 -16.35 5.77 -0.45
N SER A 14 -16.85 5.10 0.59
CA SER A 14 -16.07 4.62 1.74
C SER A 14 -15.73 3.13 1.64
N SER A 15 -15.87 2.54 0.45
CA SER A 15 -15.77 1.09 0.26
C SER A 15 -14.51 0.67 -0.47
N HIS A 16 -14.05 1.42 -1.49
CA HIS A 16 -12.92 0.97 -2.31
C HIS A 16 -11.89 2.04 -2.67
N TYR A 17 -10.62 1.65 -2.70
CA TYR A 17 -9.63 2.27 -3.57
C TYR A 17 -9.76 1.69 -4.98
N VAL A 18 -9.63 2.55 -6.00
CA VAL A 18 -9.71 2.15 -7.41
C VAL A 18 -8.33 2.25 -8.04
N PHE A 19 -7.76 1.10 -8.39
CA PHE A 19 -6.45 0.98 -9.04
C PHE A 19 -6.64 1.05 -10.56
N SER A 20 -5.92 1.96 -11.21
CA SER A 20 -6.04 2.15 -12.65
C SER A 20 -5.27 1.10 -13.43
N GLY A 21 -5.90 0.55 -14.48
CA GLY A 21 -5.25 -0.36 -15.42
C GLY A 21 -4.73 -1.66 -14.79
N TYR A 22 -5.31 -2.09 -13.66
CA TYR A 22 -4.83 -3.24 -12.91
C TYR A 22 -5.16 -4.57 -13.59
N ASN A 23 -6.34 -4.67 -14.21
CA ASN A 23 -6.79 -5.91 -14.83
C ASN A 23 -6.02 -6.19 -16.13
N ALA A 24 -6.00 -7.46 -16.54
CA ALA A 24 -5.28 -7.90 -17.74
C ALA A 24 -5.78 -7.24 -19.05
N ASP A 25 -7.03 -6.80 -19.07
CA ASP A 25 -7.64 -6.06 -20.18
C ASP A 25 -7.41 -4.54 -20.12
N GLY A 26 -6.64 -4.06 -19.13
CA GLY A 26 -6.35 -2.66 -18.90
C GLY A 26 -7.46 -1.89 -18.18
N THR A 27 -8.50 -2.55 -17.68
CA THR A 27 -9.54 -1.91 -16.88
C THR A 27 -9.12 -1.69 -15.43
N ASN A 28 -9.85 -0.82 -14.72
CA ASN A 28 -9.62 -0.54 -13.32
C ASN A 28 -10.09 -1.69 -12.42
N ALA A 29 -9.49 -1.81 -11.23
CA ALA A 29 -9.92 -2.77 -10.22
C ALA A 29 -10.19 -2.07 -8.88
N ASN A 30 -11.25 -2.51 -8.19
CA ASN A 30 -11.56 -2.09 -6.83
C ASN A 30 -10.83 -3.00 -5.85
N ASP A 31 -10.04 -2.40 -4.96
CA ASP A 31 -9.24 -3.08 -3.94
C ASP A 31 -8.58 -4.40 -4.39
N PRO A 32 -7.84 -4.43 -5.52
CA PRO A 32 -7.19 -5.65 -5.97
C PRO A 32 -6.20 -6.19 -4.95
N SER A 33 -6.06 -7.52 -4.91
CA SER A 33 -4.90 -8.15 -4.27
C SER A 33 -3.65 -7.83 -5.07
N LEU A 34 -2.60 -7.32 -4.42
CA LEU A 34 -1.33 -6.95 -5.04
C LEU A 34 -0.28 -8.03 -4.81
N TYR A 35 0.62 -8.20 -5.78
CA TYR A 35 1.73 -9.14 -5.70
C TYR A 35 3.03 -8.37 -5.85
N VAL A 36 3.85 -8.40 -4.80
CA VAL A 36 5.11 -7.66 -4.72
C VAL A 36 6.26 -8.61 -4.41
N ILE A 37 7.50 -8.21 -4.70
CA ILE A 37 8.68 -9.04 -4.48
C ILE A 37 9.52 -8.40 -3.36
N ALA A 38 10.01 -9.22 -2.43
CA ALA A 38 10.92 -8.81 -1.38
C ALA A 38 12.19 -8.16 -1.98
N GLY A 39 12.71 -7.14 -1.31
CA GLY A 39 13.87 -6.39 -1.78
C GLY A 39 13.62 -5.48 -2.99
N HIS A 40 12.40 -5.43 -3.54
CA HIS A 40 12.03 -4.50 -4.61
C HIS A 40 11.39 -3.22 -4.06
N THR A 41 11.36 -2.19 -4.92
CA THR A 41 10.70 -0.92 -4.61
C THR A 41 9.39 -0.82 -5.37
N TYR A 42 8.33 -0.51 -4.65
CA TYR A 42 7.01 -0.25 -5.21
C TYR A 42 6.58 1.18 -4.88
N ILE A 43 5.92 1.83 -5.83
CA ILE A 43 5.40 3.18 -5.70
C ILE A 43 3.89 3.08 -5.81
N PHE A 44 3.19 3.65 -4.83
CA PHE A 44 1.77 3.90 -4.86
C PHE A 44 1.57 5.38 -5.19
N ASP A 45 1.09 5.65 -6.40
CA ASP A 45 0.68 6.98 -6.82
C ASP A 45 -0.75 7.25 -6.33
N LEU A 46 -0.86 8.08 -5.31
CA LEU A 46 -2.12 8.41 -4.62
C LEU A 46 -2.84 9.56 -5.38
N ALA A 47 -3.12 9.33 -6.65
CA ALA A 47 -3.64 10.34 -7.59
C ALA A 47 -5.05 10.85 -7.22
N TYR A 48 -5.82 10.09 -6.45
CA TYR A 48 -7.15 10.49 -5.97
C TYR A 48 -7.17 11.77 -5.11
N ALA A 49 -6.03 12.09 -4.46
CA ALA A 49 -5.78 13.34 -3.74
C ALA A 49 -6.92 13.81 -2.78
N ASN A 50 -7.47 12.90 -1.96
CA ASN A 50 -8.59 13.18 -1.05
C ASN A 50 -8.22 12.91 0.41
N GLY A 51 -8.18 13.96 1.23
CA GLY A 51 -7.83 13.89 2.66
C GLY A 51 -8.63 12.89 3.49
N SER A 52 -9.88 12.59 3.12
CA SER A 52 -10.75 11.65 3.84
C SER A 52 -10.36 10.18 3.69
N HIS A 53 -9.45 9.85 2.77
CA HIS A 53 -9.08 8.47 2.47
C HIS A 53 -7.57 8.20 2.62
N PRO A 54 -6.98 8.27 3.82
CA PRO A 54 -5.53 8.07 3.98
C PRO A 54 -5.13 6.62 3.72
N PHE A 55 -4.22 6.39 2.77
CA PHE A 55 -3.73 5.08 2.35
C PHE A 55 -2.58 4.64 3.25
N ALA A 56 -2.73 3.49 3.91
CA ALA A 56 -1.70 2.95 4.77
C ALA A 56 -1.34 1.50 4.43
N ILE A 57 -0.05 1.20 4.45
CA ILE A 57 0.43 -0.18 4.48
C ILE A 57 0.34 -0.70 5.92
N ARG A 58 -0.20 -1.90 6.07
CA ARG A 58 -0.49 -2.56 7.34
C ARG A 58 -0.01 -4.01 7.31
N THR A 59 0.18 -4.60 8.49
CA THR A 59 0.56 -6.00 8.67
C THR A 59 -0.23 -6.65 9.82
N GLY A 60 -0.17 -7.98 9.93
CA GLY A 60 -0.90 -8.73 10.94
C GLY A 60 -2.40 -8.80 10.67
N GLY A 61 -2.82 -8.56 9.43
CA GLY A 61 -4.20 -8.68 9.00
C GLY A 61 -4.59 -10.12 8.66
N SER A 62 -5.77 -10.24 8.06
CA SER A 62 -6.32 -11.45 7.44
C SER A 62 -7.14 -11.04 6.22
N ALA A 63 -7.61 -12.00 5.42
CA ALA A 63 -8.52 -11.71 4.30
C ALA A 63 -9.76 -10.89 4.69
N ALA A 64 -10.19 -10.93 5.96
CA ALA A 64 -11.33 -10.18 6.47
C ALA A 64 -10.98 -8.81 7.10
N GLY A 65 -9.71 -8.43 7.19
CA GLY A 65 -9.33 -7.12 7.74
C GLY A 65 -7.81 -6.88 7.85
N ALA A 66 -7.40 -5.62 7.72
CA ALA A 66 -6.01 -5.28 7.38
C ALA A 66 -5.01 -5.13 8.55
N GLY A 67 -5.32 -5.56 9.78
CA GLY A 67 -4.34 -5.56 10.88
C GLY A 67 -3.95 -4.15 11.37
N THR A 68 -2.67 -3.88 11.62
CA THR A 68 -2.16 -2.58 12.14
C THR A 68 -1.15 -1.94 11.20
N ASN A 69 -1.03 -0.60 11.24
CA ASN A 69 -0.03 0.13 10.45
C ASN A 69 1.39 -0.39 10.70
N LEU A 70 2.24 -0.30 9.67
CA LEU A 70 3.67 -0.62 9.84
C LEU A 70 4.31 0.24 10.95
N SER A 71 5.09 -0.42 11.79
CA SER A 71 6.00 0.14 12.80
C SER A 71 7.44 0.09 12.30
N SER A 72 8.36 0.68 13.06
CA SER A 72 9.79 0.63 12.75
C SER A 72 10.36 -0.80 12.72
N SER A 73 9.74 -1.76 13.41
CA SER A 73 10.21 -3.15 13.52
C SER A 73 9.64 -4.10 12.46
N ASN A 74 8.68 -3.67 11.63
CA ASN A 74 8.01 -4.53 10.63
C ASN A 74 8.02 -3.93 9.22
N GLY A 75 9.02 -3.10 8.91
CA GLY A 75 9.20 -2.53 7.58
C GLY A 75 8.73 -1.09 7.41
N GLY A 76 8.18 -0.46 8.45
CA GLY A 76 7.79 0.96 8.42
C GLY A 76 8.97 1.91 8.19
N ASN A 77 10.19 1.54 8.63
CA ASN A 77 11.41 2.30 8.35
C ASN A 77 11.75 2.43 6.85
N ASN A 78 11.15 1.58 6.02
CA ASN A 78 11.41 1.52 4.59
C ASN A 78 10.39 2.28 3.74
N LEU A 79 9.53 3.07 4.39
CA LEU A 79 8.58 3.95 3.73
C LEU A 79 9.20 5.33 3.46
N ILE A 80 8.91 5.86 2.29
CA ILE A 80 9.22 7.24 1.89
C ILE A 80 7.94 7.79 1.28
N HIS A 81 7.55 8.99 1.66
CA HIS A 81 6.44 9.69 1.01
C HIS A 81 6.93 11.00 0.46
N ILE A 82 6.45 11.32 -0.74
CA ILE A 82 6.70 12.59 -1.42
C ILE A 82 5.34 13.22 -1.68
N SER A 83 5.03 14.31 -0.97
CA SER A 83 3.79 15.05 -1.17
C SER A 83 3.79 15.80 -2.51
N THR A 84 2.62 16.30 -2.91
CA THR A 84 2.44 17.06 -4.15
C THR A 84 3.20 18.40 -4.17
N ASN A 85 3.58 18.94 -3.02
CA ASN A 85 4.44 20.11 -2.90
C ASN A 85 5.94 19.77 -2.69
N GLY A 86 6.32 18.49 -2.82
CA GLY A 86 7.71 18.04 -2.75
C GLY A 86 8.27 17.82 -1.34
N THR A 87 7.45 17.97 -0.29
CA THR A 87 7.86 17.60 1.07
C THR A 87 8.07 16.10 1.15
N VAL A 88 9.21 15.69 1.73
CA VAL A 88 9.55 14.29 1.93
C VAL A 88 9.41 13.92 3.39
N THR A 89 8.67 12.85 3.66
CA THR A 89 8.64 12.18 4.96
C THR A 89 9.15 10.75 4.82
N THR A 90 9.63 10.17 5.93
CA THR A 90 10.24 8.83 5.92
C THR A 90 9.83 8.05 7.15
N GLY A 91 10.07 6.74 7.12
CA GLY A 91 9.71 5.86 8.21
C GLY A 91 8.19 5.80 8.41
N THR A 92 7.74 5.56 9.64
CA THR A 92 6.31 5.47 9.94
C THR A 92 5.53 6.76 9.64
N SER A 93 6.20 7.92 9.61
CA SER A 93 5.58 9.21 9.25
C SER A 93 5.18 9.32 7.78
N ALA A 94 5.77 8.49 6.90
CA ALA A 94 5.43 8.42 5.49
C ALA A 94 4.14 7.64 5.22
N ASN A 95 3.63 6.89 6.20
CA ASN A 95 2.43 6.07 6.04
C ASN A 95 1.15 6.91 6.20
N ALA A 96 -0.01 6.33 5.85
CA ALA A 96 -1.33 6.95 6.04
C ALA A 96 -1.46 8.34 5.37
N GLN A 97 -0.99 8.44 4.12
CA GLN A 97 -1.02 9.66 3.34
C GLN A 97 -2.17 9.63 2.34
N SER A 98 -2.65 10.81 1.92
CA SER A 98 -3.86 10.93 1.10
C SER A 98 -3.64 11.47 -0.31
N SER A 99 -2.38 11.74 -0.69
CA SER A 99 -1.98 12.28 -1.98
C SER A 99 -0.46 12.10 -2.20
N GLY A 100 0.02 12.28 -3.43
CA GLY A 100 1.43 12.18 -3.77
C GLY A 100 1.90 10.74 -3.92
N TYR A 101 3.19 10.48 -3.70
CA TYR A 101 3.79 9.16 -3.91
C TYR A 101 4.16 8.52 -2.59
N LEU A 102 3.57 7.38 -2.27
CA LEU A 102 4.05 6.50 -1.20
C LEU A 102 4.97 5.44 -1.81
N ILE A 103 6.22 5.45 -1.42
CA ILE A 103 7.25 4.54 -1.88
C ILE A 103 7.55 3.56 -0.75
N TRP A 104 7.48 2.27 -1.05
CA TRP A 104 7.81 1.21 -0.12
C TRP A 104 8.95 0.37 -0.66
N LYS A 105 10.08 0.36 0.07
CA LYS A 105 11.17 -0.59 -0.17
C LYS A 105 10.85 -1.85 0.62
N VAL A 106 10.26 -2.83 -0.04
CA VAL A 106 9.80 -4.06 0.61
C VAL A 106 11.01 -4.73 1.29
N PRO A 107 11.01 -4.87 2.62
CA PRO A 107 12.13 -5.51 3.31
C PRO A 107 12.39 -6.91 2.76
N HIS A 108 13.65 -7.33 2.78
CA HIS A 108 13.98 -8.74 2.58
C HIS A 108 13.70 -9.49 3.89
N PHE A 109 12.48 -9.98 4.05
CA PHE A 109 12.12 -10.83 5.18
C PHE A 109 12.90 -12.15 5.08
N ALA A 110 13.38 -12.68 6.21
CA ALA A 110 14.35 -13.79 6.23
C ALA A 110 13.82 -15.15 5.69
N ALA A 111 12.56 -15.22 5.28
CA ALA A 111 11.95 -16.30 4.50
C ALA A 111 10.63 -15.78 3.92
N ASN A 112 10.23 -16.28 2.75
CA ASN A 112 8.99 -15.95 2.03
C ASN A 112 7.82 -15.73 3.00
N GLN A 113 7.35 -14.49 3.15
CA GLN A 113 6.16 -14.22 3.97
C GLN A 113 4.91 -14.61 3.16
N HIS A 114 4.63 -15.91 3.16
CA HIS A 114 3.33 -16.45 2.78
C HIS A 114 2.33 -16.29 3.94
N ALA A 115 1.05 -16.33 3.57
CA ALA A 115 -0.16 -15.92 4.31
C ALA A 115 -0.38 -16.42 5.75
N SER A 116 0.54 -17.18 6.33
CA SER A 116 0.44 -17.73 7.70
C SER A 116 1.29 -17.00 8.75
N THR A 117 2.04 -15.96 8.37
CA THR A 117 2.66 -15.03 9.33
C THR A 117 2.56 -13.58 8.87
N GLY A 118 1.54 -12.86 9.37
CA GLY A 118 1.46 -11.40 9.30
C GLY A 118 1.09 -10.82 7.92
N ASP A 119 -0.09 -11.17 7.40
CA ASP A 119 -0.61 -10.66 6.11
C ASP A 119 -0.44 -9.15 5.98
N TYR A 120 0.17 -8.72 4.88
CA TYR A 120 0.28 -7.31 4.52
C TYR A 120 -0.95 -6.88 3.76
N HIS A 121 -1.34 -5.64 3.99
CA HIS A 121 -2.49 -5.04 3.34
C HIS A 121 -2.18 -3.58 3.05
N TYR A 122 -2.89 -3.02 2.09
CA TYR A 122 -3.15 -1.59 2.12
C TYR A 122 -4.58 -1.39 2.63
N GLN A 123 -4.79 -0.34 3.42
CA GLN A 123 -6.12 0.01 3.90
C GLN A 123 -6.25 1.52 4.12
N CYS A 124 -7.46 2.03 3.92
CA CYS A 124 -7.81 3.37 4.35
C CYS A 124 -7.89 3.42 5.89
N THR A 125 -7.10 4.28 6.53
CA THR A 125 -7.14 4.38 8.00
C THR A 125 -8.46 4.94 8.54
N SER A 126 -9.25 5.62 7.69
CA SER A 126 -10.56 6.18 8.05
C SER A 126 -11.72 5.23 7.75
N HIS A 127 -11.55 4.26 6.85
CA HIS A 127 -12.64 3.40 6.36
C HIS A 127 -12.18 1.95 6.28
N ALA A 128 -12.63 1.14 7.24
CA ALA A 128 -12.16 -0.24 7.39
C ALA A 128 -12.45 -1.15 6.19
N ALA A 129 -13.49 -0.84 5.41
CA ALA A 129 -13.87 -1.62 4.22
C ALA A 129 -12.94 -1.41 3.01
N MET A 130 -12.21 -0.28 2.95
CA MET A 130 -11.32 0.06 1.84
C MET A 130 -9.96 -0.59 2.03
N PHE A 131 -9.83 -1.87 1.67
CA PHE A 131 -8.56 -2.57 1.82
C PHE A 131 -8.39 -3.70 0.80
N GLY A 132 -7.14 -3.95 0.42
CA GLY A 132 -6.75 -5.12 -0.34
C GLY A 132 -5.53 -5.81 0.27
N GLN A 133 -5.36 -7.09 -0.07
CA GLN A 133 -4.21 -7.87 0.35
C GLN A 133 -2.95 -7.54 -0.45
N ILE A 134 -1.78 -7.67 0.18
CA ILE A 134 -0.48 -7.58 -0.46
C ILE A 134 0.27 -8.88 -0.19
N PHE A 135 0.46 -9.67 -1.25
CA PHE A 135 1.26 -10.89 -1.22
C PHE A 135 2.72 -10.56 -1.53
N ILE A 136 3.62 -10.89 -0.61
CA ILE A 136 5.06 -10.66 -0.76
C ILE A 136 5.74 -11.97 -1.17
N MET A 137 6.23 -11.99 -2.41
CA MET A 137 7.00 -13.07 -3.01
C MET A 137 8.50 -12.88 -2.76
N SER A 138 9.29 -13.94 -2.84
CA SER A 138 10.76 -13.91 -2.73
C SER A 138 11.46 -13.79 -4.07
#